data_AF-A0A1J4KGH3-F1
#
_entry.id   AF-A0A1J4KGH3-F1
#
_cell.length_a   1.000
_cell.length_b   1.000
_cell.length_c   1.000
_cell.angle_alpha   90.00
_cell.angle_beta   90.00
_cell.angle_gamma   90.00
#
_symmetry.space_group_name_H-M   'P 1'
#
loop_
_entity.id
_entity.type
_entity.pdbx_description
1 polymer ?
#
loop_
_entity_poly.entity_id
_entity_poly.type
_entity_poly.pdbx_seq_one_letter_code
_entity_poly.pdbx_strand_id
1 'polypeptide(L)'
;MGYVFTLDKDGKWVRNEQNEGIQYRRVKINRHWYSVHRLVAMTFLPTEDMEHLEVIFRNHDPTDNRADNLFWGTHKYSTNHQQRQILLDELPEDAYRITTYESRYGVWYFDDLYFSPSNTRLYVFNGESYAQISYSKEMKSSKVTDVDGNRHTLSFSKIRQQYE
;
A
#
# COMPACT_ATOMS: atom_id res chain seq x y z
N MET A 1 23.76 0.62 -15.94
CA MET A 1 23.39 -0.59 -15.16
C MET A 1 24.20 -0.60 -13.88
N GLY A 2 23.57 -0.47 -12.72
CA GLY A 2 24.25 -0.54 -11.42
C GLY A 2 24.23 -1.96 -10.87
N TYR A 3 25.37 -2.49 -10.48
CA TYR A 3 25.50 -3.80 -9.84
C TYR A 3 25.71 -3.62 -8.34
N VAL A 4 25.05 -4.45 -7.53
CA VAL A 4 25.26 -4.49 -6.08
C VAL A 4 26.05 -5.76 -5.77
N PHE A 5 27.19 -5.59 -5.13
CA PHE A 5 28.10 -6.66 -4.74
C PHE A 5 28.17 -6.78 -3.21
N THR A 6 28.54 -7.96 -2.72
CA THR A 6 28.95 -8.16 -1.33
C THR A 6 30.48 -8.03 -1.25
N LEU A 7 31.01 -7.37 -0.22
CA LEU A 7 32.45 -7.24 0.03
C LEU A 7 32.84 -8.12 1.23
N ASP A 8 33.88 -8.94 1.11
CA ASP A 8 34.46 -9.59 2.29
C ASP A 8 35.39 -8.65 3.07
N LYS A 9 35.77 -9.06 4.28
CA LYS A 9 36.65 -8.28 5.17
C LYS A 9 38.06 -8.02 4.62
N ASP A 10 38.46 -8.77 3.58
CA ASP A 10 39.76 -8.70 2.93
C ASP A 10 39.67 -7.92 1.59
N GLY A 11 38.52 -7.28 1.33
CA GLY A 11 38.28 -6.42 0.17
C GLY A 11 37.91 -7.17 -1.11
N LYS A 12 37.61 -8.47 -1.05
CA LYS A 12 37.24 -9.26 -2.25
C LYS A 12 35.74 -9.19 -2.53
N TRP A 13 35.43 -9.13 -3.82
CA TRP A 13 34.07 -9.20 -4.33
C TRP A 13 33.51 -10.61 -4.15
N VAL A 14 32.39 -10.72 -3.44
CA VAL A 14 31.63 -11.96 -3.31
C VAL A 14 30.42 -11.87 -4.25
N ARG A 15 30.31 -12.86 -5.15
CA ARG A 15 29.18 -12.98 -6.08
C ARG A 15 27.92 -13.25 -5.26
N ASN A 16 26.90 -12.42 -5.42
CA ASN A 16 25.63 -12.64 -4.73
C ASN A 16 24.93 -13.86 -5.33
N GLU A 17 24.88 -14.95 -4.57
CA GLU A 17 23.98 -16.07 -4.84
C GLU A 17 22.56 -15.59 -4.53
N GLN A 18 21.72 -15.45 -5.56
CA GLN A 18 20.29 -15.31 -5.34
C GLN A 18 19.79 -16.68 -4.87
N ASN A 19 19.32 -16.77 -3.63
CA ASN A 19 18.54 -17.91 -3.21
C ASN A 19 17.19 -17.84 -3.91
N GLU A 20 16.89 -18.84 -4.75
CA GLU A 20 15.57 -19.02 -5.32
C GLU A 20 14.54 -19.09 -4.18
N GLY A 21 13.61 -18.13 -4.15
CA GLY A 21 12.57 -18.02 -3.11
C GLY A 21 12.67 -16.81 -2.18
N ILE A 22 13.75 -16.02 -2.22
CA ILE A 22 13.81 -14.76 -1.45
C ILE A 22 13.32 -13.59 -2.32
N GLN A 23 12.22 -12.96 -1.90
CA GLN A 23 11.59 -11.83 -2.61
C GLN A 23 12.52 -10.63 -2.79
N TYR A 24 13.45 -10.38 -1.87
CA TYR A 24 14.33 -9.20 -1.89
C TYR A 24 15.81 -9.55 -2.02
N ARG A 25 16.56 -8.77 -2.81
CA ARG A 25 18.03 -8.91 -2.88
C ARG A 25 18.65 -8.56 -1.52
N ARG A 26 19.60 -9.40 -1.08
CA ARG A 26 20.33 -9.23 0.18
C ARG A 26 21.84 -9.34 -0.04
N VAL A 27 22.60 -8.66 0.81
CA VAL A 27 24.06 -8.73 0.88
C VAL A 27 24.48 -9.10 2.30
N LYS A 28 25.62 -9.77 2.44
CA LYS A 28 26.12 -10.22 3.75
C LYS A 28 27.30 -9.34 4.18
N ILE A 29 27.09 -8.51 5.19
CA ILE A 29 28.12 -7.61 5.74
C ILE A 29 28.40 -8.03 7.18
N ASN A 30 29.66 -8.30 7.52
CA ASN A 30 30.06 -8.74 8.87
C ASN A 30 29.22 -9.90 9.44
N ARG A 31 28.91 -10.90 8.60
CA ARG A 31 28.06 -12.06 8.93
C ARG A 31 26.56 -11.76 9.12
N HIS A 32 26.13 -10.52 9.01
CA HIS A 32 24.73 -10.12 9.04
C HIS A 32 24.19 -9.91 7.62
N TRP A 33 22.95 -10.32 7.38
CA TRP A 33 22.27 -10.09 6.10
C TRP A 33 21.55 -8.75 6.12
N TYR A 34 21.76 -7.97 5.08
CA TYR A 34 21.11 -6.68 4.87
C TYR A 34 20.36 -6.70 3.55
N SER A 35 19.14 -6.14 3.54
CA SER A 35 18.38 -5.92 2.31
C SER A 35 19.00 -4.80 1.49
N VAL A 36 19.24 -5.05 0.21
CA VAL A 36 19.88 -4.10 -0.70
C VAL A 36 19.07 -2.81 -0.82
N HIS A 37 17.75 -2.90 -1.01
CA HIS A 37 16.87 -1.72 -1.10
C HIS A 37 16.96 -0.85 0.15
N ARG A 38 17.13 -1.43 1.34
CA ARG A 38 17.21 -0.67 2.59
C ARG A 38 18.53 0.06 2.72
N LEU A 39 19.64 -0.58 2.32
CA LEU A 39 20.94 0.08 2.24
C LEU A 39 20.92 1.26 1.24
N VAL A 40 20.31 1.07 0.07
CA VAL A 40 20.17 2.14 -0.93
C VAL A 40 19.32 3.29 -0.37
N ALA A 41 18.13 3.00 0.17
CA ALA A 41 17.23 4.04 0.70
C ALA A 41 17.86 4.80 1.87
N MET A 42 18.55 4.12 2.81
CA MET A 42 19.26 4.79 3.91
C MET A 42 20.39 5.71 3.43
N THR A 43 21.03 5.38 2.30
CA THR A 43 22.17 6.15 1.78
C THR A 43 21.71 7.35 0.96
N PHE A 44 20.69 7.18 0.11
CA PHE A 44 20.30 8.15 -0.91
C PHE A 44 18.96 8.85 -0.65
N LEU A 45 18.15 8.34 0.29
CA LEU A 45 16.84 8.88 0.66
C LEU A 45 16.71 9.01 2.19
N PRO A 46 17.61 9.71 2.90
CA PRO A 46 17.52 9.81 4.34
C PRO A 46 16.23 10.54 4.76
N THR A 47 15.55 10.01 5.78
CA THR A 47 14.39 10.65 6.43
C THR A 47 14.49 10.53 7.96
N GLU A 48 13.72 11.33 8.69
CA GLU A 48 13.51 11.08 10.12
C GLU A 48 12.74 9.76 10.31
N ASP A 49 12.98 9.06 11.42
CA ASP A 49 12.31 7.80 11.79
C ASP A 49 12.45 6.61 10.81
N MET A 50 13.55 6.53 10.04
CA MET A 50 13.89 5.39 9.16
C MET A 50 13.86 4.00 9.85
N GLU A 51 13.97 3.95 11.18
CA GLU A 51 13.89 2.72 11.96
C GLU A 51 12.47 2.14 12.03
N HIS A 52 11.45 3.02 11.98
CA HIS A 52 10.03 2.68 12.08
C HIS A 52 9.32 2.62 10.72
N LEU A 53 10.01 3.01 9.65
CA LEU A 53 9.49 3.02 8.29
C LEU A 53 9.98 1.81 7.46
N GLU A 54 9.18 1.42 6.48
CA GLU A 54 9.53 0.41 5.48
C GLU A 54 9.94 1.07 4.16
N VAL A 55 10.80 0.38 3.41
CA VAL A 55 11.19 0.80 2.06
C VAL A 55 10.27 0.13 1.05
N ILE A 56 9.62 0.94 0.21
CA ILE A 56 8.58 0.52 -0.71
C ILE A 56 9.06 0.76 -2.15
N PHE A 57 8.81 -0.21 -3.03
CA PHE A 57 9.12 -0.13 -4.46
C PHE A 57 7.96 0.50 -5.21
N ARG A 58 8.18 1.64 -5.89
CA ARG A 58 7.15 2.34 -6.68
C ARG A 58 6.59 1.48 -7.80
N ASN A 59 7.46 0.77 -8.53
CA ASN A 59 7.07 -0.08 -9.65
C ASN A 59 6.67 -1.52 -9.25
N HIS A 60 6.65 -1.84 -7.96
CA HIS A 60 6.42 -3.19 -7.42
C HIS A 60 7.41 -4.28 -7.88
N ASP A 61 8.54 -3.91 -8.48
CA ASP A 61 9.62 -4.82 -8.87
C ASP A 61 10.72 -4.83 -7.79
N PRO A 62 10.82 -5.89 -6.98
CA PRO A 62 11.82 -5.97 -5.91
C PRO A 62 13.26 -6.14 -6.43
N THR A 63 13.45 -6.32 -7.73
CA THR A 63 14.76 -6.40 -8.37
C THR A 63 15.30 -5.04 -8.80
N ASP A 64 14.44 -4.03 -8.97
CA ASP A 64 14.80 -2.65 -9.30
C ASP A 64 15.05 -1.83 -8.03
N ASN A 65 16.31 -1.85 -7.57
CA ASN A 65 16.74 -1.21 -6.33
C ASN A 65 17.29 0.21 -6.56
N ARG A 66 16.93 0.88 -7.66
CA ARG A 66 17.34 2.28 -7.90
C ARG A 66 16.66 3.20 -6.89
N ALA A 67 17.38 4.20 -6.37
CA ALA A 67 16.83 5.14 -5.38
C ALA A 67 15.53 5.80 -5.86
N ASP A 68 15.45 6.21 -7.14
CA ASP A 68 14.24 6.80 -7.73
C ASP A 68 13.00 5.89 -7.67
N ASN A 69 13.22 4.57 -7.66
CA ASN A 69 12.17 3.56 -7.56
C ASN A 69 11.79 3.23 -6.10
N LEU A 70 12.44 3.84 -5.11
CA LEU A 70 12.23 3.56 -3.69
C LEU A 70 11.66 4.79 -2.97
N PHE A 71 10.96 4.55 -1.87
CA PHE A 71 10.56 5.57 -0.91
C PHE A 71 10.28 4.93 0.46
N TRP A 72 10.23 5.75 1.50
CA TRP A 72 9.84 5.32 2.85
C TRP A 72 8.33 5.42 3.02
N GLY A 73 7.73 4.43 3.68
CA GLY A 73 6.32 4.46 4.03
C GLY A 73 6.04 3.61 5.27
N THR A 74 4.85 3.80 5.84
CA THR A 74 4.42 3.04 7.01
C THR A 74 4.16 1.56 6.65
N HIS A 75 4.22 0.66 7.64
CA HIS A 75 3.89 -0.76 7.44
C HIS A 75 2.47 -0.96 6.86
N LYS A 76 1.51 -0.13 7.28
CA LYS A 76 0.14 -0.12 6.76
C LYS A 76 0.12 0.26 5.28
N TYR A 77 0.83 1.32 4.90
CA TYR A 77 0.97 1.72 3.51
C TYR A 77 1.63 0.60 2.68
N SER A 78 2.75 0.04 3.14
CA SER A 78 3.46 -1.06 2.47
C SER A 78 2.55 -2.25 2.19
N THR A 79 1.76 -2.67 3.18
CA THR A 79 0.80 -3.76 3.04
C THR A 79 -0.25 -3.44 1.96
N ASN A 80 -0.82 -2.23 1.98
CA ASN A 80 -1.81 -1.80 1.00
C ASN A 80 -1.21 -1.69 -0.41
N HIS A 81 -0.01 -1.12 -0.51
CA HIS A 81 0.74 -0.95 -1.75
C HIS A 81 1.13 -2.30 -2.37
N GLN A 82 1.60 -3.26 -1.57
CA GLN A 82 1.90 -4.63 -2.03
C GLN A 82 0.64 -5.38 -2.47
N GLN A 83 -0.51 -5.11 -1.83
CA GLN A 83 -1.81 -5.60 -2.28
C GLN A 83 -2.33 -4.91 -3.55
N ARG A 84 -1.54 -4.00 -4.16
CA ARG A 84 -1.92 -3.17 -5.31
C ARG A 84 -3.21 -2.37 -5.07
N GLN A 85 -3.45 -1.98 -3.82
CA GLN A 85 -4.50 -1.01 -3.57
C GLN A 85 -4.08 0.31 -4.19
N ILE A 86 -4.98 0.91 -4.97
CA ILE A 86 -4.77 2.23 -5.54
C ILE A 86 -4.92 3.21 -4.38
N LEU A 87 -3.81 3.85 -3.98
CA LEU A 87 -3.79 4.90 -2.98
C LEU A 87 -3.80 6.24 -3.70
N LEU A 88 -4.67 7.15 -3.28
CA LEU A 88 -4.77 8.49 -3.80
C LEU A 88 -4.47 9.48 -2.68
N ASP A 89 -3.63 10.47 -2.98
CA ASP A 89 -3.37 11.58 -2.05
C ASP A 89 -4.59 12.49 -1.94
N GLU A 90 -5.38 12.59 -3.02
CA GLU A 90 -6.61 13.40 -3.09
C GLU A 90 -7.77 12.58 -3.69
N LEU A 91 -8.98 12.85 -3.20
CA LEU A 91 -10.20 12.25 -3.74
C LEU A 91 -10.68 13.00 -5.01
N PRO A 92 -11.46 12.33 -5.88
CA PRO A 92 -12.24 13.00 -6.91
C PRO A 92 -13.10 14.14 -6.32
N GLU A 93 -13.24 15.26 -7.04
CA GLU A 93 -14.01 16.44 -6.55
C GLU A 93 -15.47 16.12 -6.22
N ASP A 94 -16.05 15.11 -6.86
CA ASP A 94 -17.43 14.67 -6.65
C ASP A 94 -17.56 13.62 -5.52
N ALA A 95 -16.46 13.25 -4.88
CA ALA A 95 -16.48 12.28 -3.81
C ALA A 95 -17.08 12.88 -2.53
N TYR A 96 -18.05 12.17 -1.94
CA TYR A 96 -18.66 12.56 -0.67
C TYR A 96 -18.50 11.48 0.38
N ARG A 97 -18.50 11.89 1.65
CA ARG A 97 -18.37 11.00 2.81
C ARG A 97 -19.69 10.26 3.06
N ILE A 98 -19.61 8.95 3.25
CA ILE A 98 -20.71 8.09 3.68
C ILE A 98 -20.50 7.80 5.17
N THR A 99 -21.40 8.30 6.01
CA THR A 99 -21.36 8.05 7.46
C THR A 99 -22.29 6.93 7.89
N THR A 100 -23.33 6.67 7.11
CA THR A 100 -24.35 5.68 7.42
C THR A 100 -24.79 4.88 6.19
N TYR A 101 -25.20 3.64 6.38
CA TYR A 101 -25.82 2.84 5.34
C TYR A 101 -26.99 2.05 5.91
N GLU A 102 -28.20 2.37 5.46
CA GLU A 102 -29.38 1.62 5.89
C GLU A 102 -29.55 0.38 5.04
N SER A 103 -29.52 -0.80 5.64
CA SER A 103 -29.79 -2.08 5.00
C SER A 103 -31.09 -2.68 5.51
N ARG A 104 -31.57 -3.77 4.89
CA ARG A 104 -32.68 -4.55 5.44
C ARG A 104 -32.36 -5.24 6.79
N TYR A 105 -31.08 -5.27 7.17
CA TYR A 105 -30.58 -5.91 8.37
C TYR A 105 -30.22 -4.92 9.49
N GLY A 106 -30.44 -3.62 9.26
CA GLY A 106 -30.08 -2.55 10.18
C GLY A 106 -29.25 -1.45 9.53
N VAL A 107 -28.88 -0.47 10.36
CA VAL A 107 -28.07 0.69 9.98
C VAL A 107 -26.63 0.43 10.36
N TRP A 108 -25.71 0.67 9.43
CA TRP A 108 -24.27 0.55 9.64
C TRP A 108 -23.62 1.93 9.61
N TYR A 109 -22.61 2.13 10.45
CA TYR A 109 -21.92 3.41 10.60
C TYR A 109 -20.48 3.32 10.12
N PHE A 110 -19.97 4.40 9.51
CA PHE A 110 -18.62 4.47 8.96
C PHE A 110 -17.97 5.82 9.28
N ASP A 111 -16.70 5.80 9.67
CA ASP A 111 -15.95 7.03 9.94
C ASP A 111 -15.23 7.56 8.70
N ASP A 112 -14.59 6.71 7.91
CA ASP A 112 -13.66 7.16 6.87
C ASP A 112 -14.00 6.65 5.47
N LEU A 113 -15.29 6.42 5.20
CA LEU A 113 -15.78 5.90 3.92
C LEU A 113 -16.24 7.02 2.99
N TYR A 114 -15.80 7.00 1.74
CA TYR A 114 -16.12 8.00 0.72
C TYR A 114 -16.57 7.32 -0.57
N PHE A 115 -17.52 7.92 -1.30
CA PHE A 115 -18.00 7.44 -2.60
C PHE A 115 -17.93 8.53 -3.65
N SER A 116 -17.41 8.18 -4.83
CA SER A 116 -17.42 9.05 -6.02
C SER A 116 -18.42 8.50 -7.05
N PRO A 117 -19.49 9.25 -7.36
CA PRO A 117 -20.46 8.88 -8.39
C PRO A 117 -19.88 8.75 -9.79
N SER A 118 -19.00 9.67 -10.20
CA SER A 118 -18.45 9.77 -11.55
C SER A 118 -17.70 8.51 -11.97
N ASN A 119 -16.90 7.95 -11.06
CA ASN A 119 -16.11 6.75 -11.32
C ASN A 119 -16.68 5.48 -10.65
N THR A 120 -17.76 5.63 -9.86
CA THR A 120 -18.44 4.55 -9.14
C THR A 120 -17.47 3.74 -8.27
N ARG A 121 -16.69 4.44 -7.44
CA ARG A 121 -15.71 3.84 -6.51
C ARG A 121 -15.96 4.26 -5.09
N LEU A 122 -15.58 3.36 -4.18
CA LEU A 122 -15.45 3.66 -2.76
C LEU A 122 -13.98 3.82 -2.38
N TYR A 123 -13.74 4.70 -1.42
CA TYR A 123 -12.43 5.00 -0.87
C TYR A 123 -12.50 4.98 0.66
N VAL A 124 -11.44 4.48 1.30
CA VAL A 124 -11.28 4.55 2.76
C VAL A 124 -10.07 5.40 3.08
N PHE A 125 -10.24 6.42 3.92
CA PHE A 125 -9.12 7.19 4.45
C PHE A 125 -8.36 6.36 5.47
N ASN A 126 -7.04 6.29 5.33
CA ASN A 126 -6.19 5.43 6.16
C ASN A 126 -5.38 6.20 7.22
N GLY A 127 -5.56 7.52 7.31
CA GLY A 127 -4.79 8.44 8.15
C GLY A 127 -3.83 9.34 7.37
N GLU A 128 -3.44 8.93 6.16
CA GLU A 128 -2.51 9.67 5.28
C GLU A 128 -3.06 9.85 3.87
N SER A 129 -3.72 8.81 3.34
CA SER A 129 -4.21 8.77 1.96
C SER A 129 -5.53 7.99 1.85
N TYR A 130 -6.12 8.01 0.65
CA TYR A 130 -7.37 7.35 0.33
C TYR A 130 -7.11 6.04 -0.41
N ALA A 131 -7.47 4.91 0.21
CA ALA A 131 -7.38 3.60 -0.41
C ALA A 131 -8.65 3.28 -1.20
N GLN A 132 -8.52 3.06 -2.51
CA GLN A 132 -9.63 2.62 -3.35
C GLN A 132 -10.00 1.18 -3.02
N ILE A 133 -11.26 0.97 -2.65
CA ILE A 133 -11.79 -0.34 -2.32
C ILE A 133 -12.08 -1.11 -3.60
N SER A 134 -11.78 -2.41 -3.59
CA SER A 134 -12.19 -3.31 -4.67
C SER A 134 -13.71 -3.43 -4.74
N TYR A 135 -14.21 -3.73 -5.93
CA TYR A 135 -15.65 -3.89 -6.15
C TYR A 135 -15.93 -5.04 -7.12
N SER A 136 -17.08 -5.66 -6.93
CA SER A 136 -17.62 -6.62 -7.90
C SER A 136 -18.29 -5.87 -9.04
N LYS A 137 -17.79 -6.05 -10.26
CA LYS A 137 -18.42 -5.50 -11.47
C LYS A 137 -19.80 -6.10 -11.72
N GLU A 138 -19.97 -7.39 -11.43
CA GLU A 138 -21.22 -8.12 -11.60
C GLU A 138 -22.29 -7.64 -10.61
N MET A 139 -21.93 -7.57 -9.33
CA MET A 139 -22.86 -7.19 -8.27
C MET A 139 -22.95 -5.68 -8.04
N LYS A 140 -22.13 -4.87 -8.72
CA LYS A 140 -22.02 -3.41 -8.54
C LYS A 140 -21.98 -3.00 -7.07
N SER A 141 -21.13 -3.70 -6.32
CA SER A 141 -21.04 -3.57 -4.87
C SER A 141 -19.61 -3.80 -4.38
N SER A 142 -19.34 -3.29 -3.19
CA SER A 142 -18.05 -3.42 -2.51
C SER A 142 -18.24 -3.94 -1.11
N LYS A 143 -17.24 -4.67 -0.63
CA LYS A 143 -17.16 -5.08 0.77
C LYS A 143 -16.39 -4.02 1.56
N VAL A 144 -16.99 -3.54 2.64
CA VAL A 144 -16.41 -2.52 3.53
C VAL A 144 -16.55 -2.97 4.97
N THR A 145 -15.79 -2.36 5.87
CA THR A 145 -15.83 -2.66 7.30
C THR A 145 -16.46 -1.47 8.02
N ASP A 146 -17.40 -1.70 8.92
CA ASP A 146 -18.00 -0.66 9.76
C ASP A 146 -17.11 -0.27 10.95
N VAL A 147 -17.57 0.71 11.73
CA VAL A 147 -16.88 1.18 12.96
C VAL A 147 -16.73 0.09 14.03
N ASP A 148 -17.61 -0.92 14.02
CA ASP A 148 -17.59 -2.05 14.95
C ASP A 148 -16.65 -3.20 14.47
N GLY A 149 -16.02 -3.05 13.30
CA GLY A 149 -15.13 -4.05 12.71
C GLY A 149 -15.86 -5.14 11.90
N ASN A 150 -17.17 -5.03 11.69
CA ASN A 150 -17.97 -5.98 10.92
C ASN A 150 -17.91 -5.67 9.42
N ARG A 151 -17.83 -6.73 8.60
CA ARG A 151 -17.79 -6.59 7.14
C ARG A 151 -19.19 -6.63 6.51
N HIS A 152 -19.47 -5.64 5.68
CA HIS A 152 -20.74 -5.47 4.98
C HIS A 152 -20.55 -5.30 3.48
N THR A 153 -21.59 -5.67 2.71
CA THR A 153 -21.62 -5.44 1.26
C THR A 153 -22.52 -4.24 0.96
N LEU A 154 -21.95 -3.20 0.34
CA LEU A 154 -22.68 -1.98 -0.03
C LEU A 154 -22.94 -1.99 -1.53
N SER A 155 -24.21 -1.90 -1.91
CA SER A 155 -24.62 -1.70 -3.30
C SER A 155 -24.49 -0.23 -3.69
N PHE A 156 -23.85 0.03 -4.84
CA PHE A 156 -23.67 1.39 -5.35
C PHE A 156 -24.99 2.04 -5.75
N SER A 157 -25.96 1.28 -6.28
CA SER A 157 -27.28 1.83 -6.61
C SER A 157 -28.01 2.34 -5.37
N LYS A 158 -27.85 1.66 -4.24
CA LYS A 158 -28.47 2.05 -2.97
C LYS A 158 -27.75 3.21 -2.30
N ILE A 159 -26.42 3.28 -2.43
CA ILE A 159 -25.64 4.45 -2.00
C ILE A 159 -26.16 5.69 -2.72
N ARG A 160 -26.31 5.63 -4.05
CA ARG A 160 -26.86 6.75 -4.83
C ARG A 160 -28.26 7.14 -4.35
N GLN A 161 -29.17 6.17 -4.18
CA GLN A 161 -30.52 6.46 -3.67
C GLN A 161 -30.57 7.18 -2.31
N GLN A 162 -29.56 6.98 -1.45
CA GLN A 162 -29.55 7.56 -0.10
C GLN A 162 -28.83 8.90 -0.01
N TYR A 163 -27.98 9.23 -0.99
CA TYR A 163 -27.06 10.37 -0.92
C TYR A 163 -27.10 11.28 -2.16
N GLU A 164 -27.79 10.88 -3.22
CA GLU A 164 -28.14 11.67 -4.42
C GLU A 164 -29.67 11.80 -4.53
#